data_AF-A0A916JVR7-F1
#
_entry.id   AF-A0A916JVR7-F1
#
_cell.length_a   1.000
_cell.length_b   1.000
_cell.length_c   1.000
_cell.angle_alpha   90.00
_cell.angle_beta   90.00
_cell.angle_gamma   90.00
#
_symmetry.space_group_name_H-M   'P 1'
#
loop_
_entity.id
_entity.type
_entity.pdbx_description
1 polymer ?
#
loop_
_entity_poly.entity_id
_entity_poly.type
_entity_poly.pdbx_seq_one_letter_code
_entity_poly.pdbx_strand_id
1 'polypeptide(L)' 'MLLKVIIFFAATLSWTVYRVRNFLRNKQLKEAFLYCCLMGLCIVLGSLLIFHIQILRTTIPLRSIFEPMGKIILMQ' A
#
# COMPACT_ATOMS: atom_id res chain seq x y z
N MET A 1 -7.35 2.91 10.35
CA MET A 1 -6.33 2.28 9.47
C MET A 1 -6.53 2.63 8.00
N LEU A 2 -7.73 2.46 7.45
CA LEU A 2 -8.10 2.95 6.11
C LEU A 2 -7.79 4.43 5.90
N LEU A 3 -8.07 5.28 6.91
CA LEU A 3 -7.78 6.72 6.82
C LEU A 3 -6.28 7.01 6.55
N LYS A 4 -5.36 6.26 7.17
CA LYS A 4 -3.91 6.42 6.94
C LYS A 4 -3.52 6.01 5.52
N VAL A 5 -4.14 4.95 5.00
CA VAL A 5 -3.93 4.50 3.60
C VAL A 5 -4.47 5.52 2.62
N ILE A 6 -5.66 6.06 2.86
CA ILE A 6 -6.28 7.07 2.00
C ILE A 6 -5.45 8.36 1.95
N ILE A 7 -4.98 8.85 3.10
CA ILE A 7 -4.12 10.03 3.18
C ILE A 7 -2.80 9.79 2.45
N PHE A 8 -2.18 8.62 2.66
CA PHE A 8 -0.96 8.24 1.97
C PHE A 8 -1.18 8.20 0.45
N PHE A 9 -2.25 7.56 -0.01
CA PHE A 9 -2.61 7.53 -1.43
C PHE A 9 -2.83 8.93 -2.00
N ALA A 10 -3.63 9.76 -1.33
CA ALA A 10 -3.94 11.11 -1.79
C ALA A 10 -2.70 12.01 -1.87
N ALA A 11 -1.82 11.95 -0.86
CA ALA A 11 -0.57 12.70 -0.86
C ALA A 11 0.37 12.24 -1.99
N THR A 12 0.51 10.93 -2.15
CA THR A 12 1.41 10.34 -3.15
C THR A 12 0.89 10.62 -4.57
N LEU A 13 -0.41 10.47 -4.83
CA LEU A 13 -1.04 10.83 -6.11
C LEU A 13 -0.87 12.31 -6.44
N SER A 14 -1.15 13.20 -5.47
CA SER A 14 -1.01 14.65 -5.67
C SER A 14 0.43 15.02 -6.03
N TRP A 15 1.40 14.43 -5.33
CA TRP A 15 2.83 14.63 -5.61
C TRP A 15 3.24 14.11 -6.98
N THR A 16 2.74 12.93 -7.35
CA THR A 16 3.00 12.31 -8.66
C THR A 16 2.49 13.20 -9.78
N VAL A 17 1.24 13.67 -9.67
CA VAL A 17 0.60 14.53 -10.67
C VAL A 17 1.36 15.86 -10.80
N TYR A 18 1.81 16.44 -9.68
CA TYR A 18 2.62 17.66 -9.69
C TYR A 18 3.95 17.46 -10.42
N ARG A 19 4.68 16.37 -10.13
CA ARG A 19 5.92 16.02 -10.83
C ARG A 19 5.71 15.77 -12.32
N VAL A 20 4.71 14.97 -12.68
CA VAL A 20 4.41 14.65 -14.09
C VAL A 20 4.07 15.91 -14.86
N ARG A 21 3.28 16.83 -14.28
CA ARG A 21 3.01 18.15 -14.89
C ARG A 21 4.28 18.97 -15.09
N ASN A 22 5.22 18.93 -14.15
CA ASN A 22 6.49 19.62 -14.28
C ASN A 22 7.36 19.04 -15.43
N PHE A 23 7.42 17.71 -15.56
CA PHE A 23 8.09 17.05 -16.68
C PHE A 23 7.42 17.34 -18.03
N LEU A 24 6.09 17.39 -18.07
CA LEU A 24 5.33 17.78 -19.26
C LEU A 24 5.65 19.22 -19.68
N ARG A 25 5.74 20.15 -18.71
CA ARG A 25 6.07 21.56 -18.97
C ARG A 25 7.46 21.71 -19.58
N ASN A 26 8.39 20.85 -19.17
CA ASN A 26 9.76 20.81 -19.71
C ASN A 26 9.88 20.00 -21.03
N LYS A 27 8.76 19.54 -21.62
CA LYS A 27 8.70 18.69 -22.84
C LYS A 27 9.49 17.38 -22.73
N GLN A 28 9.85 16.92 -21.53
CA GLN A 28 10.60 15.69 -21.29
C GLN A 28 9.65 14.49 -21.20
N LEU A 29 9.03 14.14 -22.34
CA LEU A 29 8.01 13.08 -22.41
C LEU A 29 8.56 11.69 -22.03
N LYS A 30 9.82 11.39 -22.36
CA LYS A 30 10.46 10.11 -21.99
C LYS A 30 10.63 9.97 -20.47
N GLU A 31 11.05 11.03 -19.80
CA GLU A 31 11.22 11.03 -18.34
C GLU A 31 9.87 10.98 -17.62
N ALA A 32 8.87 11.70 -18.13
CA ALA A 32 7.50 11.62 -17.63
C ALA A 32 6.94 10.19 -17.73
N PHE A 33 7.20 9.49 -18.84
CA PHE A 33 6.74 8.12 -19.05
C PHE A 33 7.42 7.14 -18.11
N LEU A 34 8.76 7.21 -17.99
CA LEU A 34 9.52 6.39 -17.04
C LEU A 34 9.06 6.63 -15.60
N TYR A 35 8.88 7.90 -15.21
CA TYR A 35 8.42 8.26 -13.88
C TYR A 35 7.01 7.73 -13.60
N CYS A 36 6.09 7.87 -14.57
CA CYS A 36 4.73 7.36 -14.43
C CYS A 36 4.70 5.83 -14.33
N CYS A 37 5.51 5.13 -15.12
CA CYS A 37 5.63 3.68 -15.07
C CYS A 37 6.19 3.20 -13.72
N LEU A 38 7.26 3.83 -13.24
CA LEU A 38 7.85 3.52 -11.94
C LEU A 38 6.86 3.77 -10.79
N MET A 39 6.15 4.90 -10.84
CA MET A 39 5.18 5.25 -9.81
C MET A 39 3.96 4.31 -9.83
N GLY A 40 3.48 3.92 -11.01
CA GLY A 40 2.43 2.92 -11.18
C GLY A 40 2.82 1.58 -10.55
N LEU A 41 4.05 1.12 -10.80
CA LEU A 41 4.61 -0.08 -10.18
C LEU A 41 4.66 0.03 -8.65
N CYS A 42 5.12 1.17 -8.12
CA CYS A 42 5.12 1.44 -6.68
C CYS A 42 3.70 1.42 -6.08
N ILE A 43 2.69 1.95 -6.79
CA ILE A 43 1.30 1.96 -6.33
C ILE A 43 0.74 0.52 -6.30
N VAL A 44 1.01 -0.28 -7.32
CA VAL A 44 0.58 -1.69 -7.38
C VAL A 44 1.24 -2.50 -6.26
N LEU A 45 2.57 -2.38 -6.11
CA LEU A 45 3.32 -3.06 -5.04
C LEU A 45 2.89 -2.59 -3.66
N GLY A 46 2.70 -1.29 -3.46
CA GLY A 46 2.22 -0.71 -2.21
C GLY A 46 0.81 -1.18 -1.86
N SER A 47 -0.09 -1.26 -2.84
CA SER A 47 -1.44 -1.82 -2.66
C SER A 47 -1.38 -3.29 -2.27
N LEU A 48 -0.54 -4.08 -2.95
CA LEU A 48 -0.36 -5.50 -2.66
C LEU A 48 0.20 -5.73 -1.26
N LEU A 49 1.17 -4.90 -0.84
CA LEU A 49 1.75 -4.93 0.50
C LEU A 49 0.70 -4.57 1.57
N ILE A 50 -0.10 -3.53 1.33
CA ILE A 50 -1.18 -3.12 2.24
C ILE A 50 -2.25 -4.21 2.33
N PHE A 51 -2.59 -4.86 1.21
CA PHE A 51 -3.56 -5.96 1.17
C PHE A 51 -3.03 -7.18 1.93
N HIS A 52 -1.76 -7.55 1.75
CA HIS A 52 -1.09 -8.60 2.51
C HIS A 52 -1.05 -8.27 4.01
N ILE A 53 -0.71 -7.04 4.37
CA ILE A 53 -0.74 -6.56 5.75
C ILE A 53 -2.17 -6.58 6.29
N GLN A 54 -3.19 -6.27 5.49
CA GLN A 54 -4.59 -6.37 5.90
C GLN A 54 -4.99 -7.82 6.16
N ILE A 55 -4.61 -8.78 5.32
CA ILE A 55 -4.86 -10.21 5.56
C ILE A 55 -4.21 -10.63 6.89
N LEU A 56 -2.93 -10.29 7.06
CA LEU A 56 -2.17 -10.62 8.27
C LEU A 56 -2.71 -9.92 9.53
N ARG A 57 -3.29 -8.72 9.38
CA ARG A 57 -3.91 -7.94 10.47
C ARG A 57 -5.31 -8.42 10.81
N THR A 58 -6.06 -8.92 9.83
CA THR A 58 -7.37 -9.55 10.03
C THR A 58 -7.24 -10.89 10.75
N THR A 59 -6.10 -11.58 10.58
CA THR A 59 -5.76 -12.75 11.40
C THR A 59 -5.34 -12.42 12.83
N ILE A 60 -5.01 -11.17 13.20
CA ILE A 60 -4.60 -10.83 14.59
C ILE A 60 -5.75 -10.99 15.60
N PRO A 61 -6.98 -10.50 15.38
CA PRO A 61 -8.08 -10.74 16.31
C PRO A 61 -8.51 -12.21 16.31
N LEU A 62 -8.53 -12.88 15.15
CA LEU A 62 -8.82 -14.32 15.10
C LEU A 62 -7.75 -15.12 15.85
N ARG A 63 -6.47 -14.82 15.66
CA ARG A 63 -5.37 -15.46 16.37
C ARG A 63 -5.44 -15.19 17.87
N SER A 64 -5.87 -13.99 18.31
CA SER A 64 -6.05 -13.70 19.73
C SER A 64 -7.25 -14.45 20.37
N ILE A 65 -8.29 -14.79 19.60
CA ILE A 65 -9.44 -15.57 20.09
C ILE A 65 -9.14 -17.07 20.05
N PHE A 66 -8.45 -17.53 19.00
CA PHE A 66 -8.15 -18.95 18.78
C PHE A 66 -6.82 -19.39 19.41
N GLU A 67 -5.89 -18.50 19.79
CA GLU A 67 -4.70 -18.86 20.60
C GLU A 67 -5.04 -19.47 21.97
N PRO A 68 -5.93 -18.89 22.80
CA PRO A 68 -6.27 -19.48 24.08
C PRO A 68 -7.02 -20.80 23.91
N MET A 69 -7.94 -20.92 22.94
CA MET A 69 -8.61 -22.19 22.63
C MET A 69 -7.62 -23.25 22.11
N GLY A 70 -6.68 -22.85 21.25
CA GLY A 70 -5.61 -23.72 20.76
C GLY A 70 -4.71 -24.23 21.89
N LYS A 71 -4.34 -23.37 22.85
CA LYS A 71 -3.58 -23.77 24.05
C LYS A 71 -4.34 -24.74 24.96
N ILE A 72 -5.66 -24.60 25.07
CA ILE A 72 -6.50 -25.49 25.88
C ILE A 72 -6.68 -26.86 25.20
N ILE A 73 -6.73 -26.89 23.86
CA ILE A 73 -6.87 -28.14 23.09
C ILE A 73 -5.54 -28.88 22.98
N LEU A 74 -4.43 -28.15 22.84
CA LEU A 74 -3.08 -28.71 22.69
C LEU A 74 -2.40 -28.95 24.05
N MET A 75 -3.20 -29.18 25.10
CA MET A 75 -2.79 -29.34 26.49
C MET A 75 -1.71 -30.42 26.61
N GLN A 76 -0.47 -29.94 26.63
CA GLN A 76 0.70 -30.50 27.28
C GLN A 76 1.20 -29.44 28.27
#